data_AF-A0A1H4ILV0-F1
#
_entry.id   AF-A0A1H4ILV0-F1
#
_cell.length_a   1.000
_cell.length_b   1.000
_cell.length_c   1.000
_cell.angle_alpha   90.00
_cell.angle_beta   90.00
_cell.angle_gamma   90.00
#
_symmetry.space_group_name_H-M   'P 1'
#
loop_
_entity.id
_entity.type
_entity.pdbx_description
1 polymer ?
#
loop_
_entity_poly.entity_id
_entity_poly.type
_entity_poly.pdbx_seq_one_letter_code
_entity_poly.pdbx_strand_id
1 'polypeptide(L)'
;AEVLRRPPARGAEGRLPGVGAMGDAKRVHPDAAAGARRPMFGASIGAALSLHFVAPSALDSGLRETFGITRPLVAVSNMRARTKADMVLNDATPDVRVEPDSFAVHVDGELIEPQPVTELPMAQRYFLF
;
A
#
# COMPACT_ATOMS: atom_id res chain seq x y z
N ALA A 1 -9.90 18.00 14.33
CA ALA A 1 -10.32 16.78 15.04
C ALA A 1 -10.62 15.70 14.02
N GLU A 2 -10.13 14.48 14.28
CA GLU A 2 -10.74 13.22 13.84
C GLU A 2 -10.73 12.87 12.33
N VAL A 3 -9.63 12.26 11.86
CA VAL A 3 -9.62 10.90 11.26
C VAL A 3 -8.23 10.30 11.55
N LEU A 4 -7.99 9.90 12.79
CA LEU A 4 -6.74 9.27 13.19
C LEU A 4 -6.79 7.78 12.78
N ARG A 5 -6.29 7.43 11.59
CA ARG A 5 -6.18 6.02 11.19
C ARG A 5 -5.10 5.33 12.03
N ARG A 6 -5.55 4.63 13.07
CA ARG A 6 -4.76 3.68 13.88
C ARG A 6 -4.05 2.68 12.94
N PRO A 7 -2.83 2.20 13.26
CA PRO A 7 -2.22 1.10 12.51
C PRO A 7 -3.21 -0.08 12.42
N PRO A 8 -3.35 -0.71 11.24
CA PRO A 8 -4.40 -1.69 11.00
C PRO A 8 -4.24 -2.87 11.98
N ALA A 9 -5.24 -3.05 12.85
CA ALA A 9 -5.22 -4.07 13.90
C ALA A 9 -5.56 -5.48 13.37
N ARG A 10 -6.37 -5.55 12.29
CA ARG A 10 -6.75 -6.77 11.56
C ARG A 10 -7.22 -6.34 10.17
N GLY A 11 -6.74 -7.00 9.11
CA GLY A 11 -7.39 -6.93 7.80
C GLY A 11 -8.38 -8.07 7.69
N ALA A 12 -9.67 -7.79 7.60
CA ALA A 12 -10.69 -8.84 7.46
C ALA A 12 -11.86 -8.37 6.60
N GLU A 13 -11.86 -8.83 5.35
CA GLU A 13 -13.07 -9.17 4.59
C GLU A 13 -12.83 -10.57 4.01
N GLY A 14 -13.58 -11.56 4.51
CA GLY A 14 -13.76 -12.90 3.91
C GLY A 14 -12.55 -13.83 3.71
N ARG A 15 -11.32 -13.42 4.03
CA ARG A 15 -10.08 -14.21 3.80
C ARG A 15 -9.31 -14.44 5.10
N LEU A 16 -8.63 -15.59 5.19
CA LEU A 16 -7.74 -15.91 6.31
C LEU A 16 -6.63 -14.84 6.42
N PRO A 17 -6.40 -14.24 7.61
CA PRO A 17 -5.45 -13.16 7.76
C PRO A 17 -4.03 -13.66 7.52
N GLY A 18 -3.23 -12.91 6.77
CA GLY A 18 -1.80 -13.19 6.58
C GLY A 18 -0.94 -12.72 7.76
N VAL A 19 -1.29 -11.59 8.37
CA VAL A 19 -0.58 -10.98 9.50
C VAL A 19 -1.59 -10.36 10.47
N GLY A 20 -1.27 -10.36 11.76
CA GLY A 20 -2.05 -9.70 12.79
C GLY A 20 -1.18 -9.18 13.94
N ALA A 21 -1.69 -8.20 14.68
CA ALA A 21 -1.10 -7.79 15.94
C ALA A 21 -1.53 -8.79 17.02
N MET A 22 -0.59 -9.59 17.54
CA MET A 22 -0.90 -10.64 18.51
C MET A 22 0.10 -10.61 19.66
N GLY A 23 -0.43 -10.72 20.89
CA GLY A 23 0.36 -10.83 22.11
C GLY A 23 0.99 -12.21 22.27
N ASP A 24 1.42 -12.53 23.49
CA ASP A 24 2.05 -13.81 23.80
C ASP A 24 1.07 -15.00 23.62
N ALA A 25 1.49 -15.98 22.80
CA ALA A 25 0.69 -17.15 22.47
C ALA A 25 0.44 -18.09 23.66
N LYS A 26 1.22 -17.97 24.75
CA LYS A 26 1.03 -18.76 25.97
C LYS A 26 -0.04 -18.16 26.91
N ARG A 27 -0.53 -16.95 26.64
CA ARG A 27 -1.52 -16.30 27.49
C ARG A 27 -2.92 -16.78 27.17
N VAL A 28 -3.78 -16.78 28.20
CA VAL A 28 -5.19 -17.19 28.09
C VAL A 28 -5.99 -16.35 27.10
N HIS A 29 -5.59 -15.09 26.90
CA HIS A 29 -6.23 -14.17 25.95
C HIS A 29 -5.17 -13.54 25.03
N PRO A 30 -5.41 -13.48 23.70
CA PRO A 30 -4.42 -13.04 22.71
C PRO A 30 -3.99 -11.58 22.85
N ASP A 31 -4.80 -10.74 23.50
CA ASP A 31 -4.51 -9.32 23.73
C ASP A 31 -3.81 -9.07 25.08
N ALA A 32 -3.51 -10.12 25.84
CA ALA A 32 -3.01 -9.96 27.21
C ALA A 32 -1.59 -9.37 27.28
N ALA A 33 -0.87 -9.20 26.17
CA ALA A 33 0.44 -8.52 26.08
C ALA A 33 0.49 -7.56 24.89
N ALA A 34 1.48 -6.66 24.86
CA ALA A 34 1.71 -5.77 23.73
C ALA A 34 1.85 -6.59 22.43
N GLY A 35 0.97 -6.31 21.47
CA GLY A 35 0.89 -7.07 20.23
C GLY A 35 2.03 -6.74 19.28
N ALA A 36 2.83 -7.75 18.93
CA ALA A 36 3.76 -7.65 17.80
C ALA A 36 3.06 -8.08 16.51
N ARG A 37 3.50 -7.57 15.35
CA ARG A 37 3.05 -8.09 14.05
C ARG A 37 3.57 -9.51 13.88
N ARG A 38 2.68 -10.47 13.75
CA ARG A 38 3.01 -11.90 13.60
C ARG A 38 2.30 -12.51 12.40
N PRO A 39 2.94 -13.46 11.68
CA PRO A 39 2.26 -14.27 10.68
C PRO A 39 1.06 -15.00 11.29
N MET A 40 -0.02 -15.07 10.52
CA MET A 40 -1.24 -15.79 10.86
C MET A 40 -1.45 -16.94 9.86
N PHE A 41 -2.52 -17.72 10.01
CA PHE A 41 -2.77 -18.89 9.15
C PHE A 41 -2.84 -18.58 7.65
N GLY A 42 -3.23 -17.37 7.25
CA GLY A 42 -3.20 -16.97 5.84
C GLY A 42 -1.78 -16.89 5.26
N ALA A 43 -0.74 -16.75 6.09
CA ALA A 43 0.64 -16.76 5.61
C ALA A 43 1.08 -18.14 5.12
N SER A 44 0.67 -19.23 5.80
CA SER A 44 1.07 -20.59 5.42
C SER A 44 0.41 -21.06 4.12
N ILE A 45 -0.76 -20.51 3.78
CA ILE A 45 -1.46 -20.75 2.51
C ILE A 45 -1.39 -19.53 1.58
N GLY A 46 -0.37 -18.69 1.74
CA GLY A 46 -0.28 -17.39 1.05
C GLY A 46 -0.39 -17.51 -0.47
N ALA A 47 0.03 -18.62 -1.06
CA ALA A 47 -0.10 -18.86 -2.49
C ALA A 47 -1.57 -18.90 -2.98
N ALA A 48 -2.49 -19.43 -2.16
CA ALA A 48 -3.92 -19.50 -2.49
C ALA A 48 -4.66 -18.20 -2.20
N LEU A 49 -4.09 -17.31 -1.39
CA LEU A 49 -4.70 -16.04 -0.96
C LEU A 49 -4.12 -14.80 -1.66
N SER A 50 -3.14 -14.98 -2.54
CA SER A 50 -2.46 -13.91 -3.28
C SER A 50 -2.48 -14.16 -4.78
N LEU A 51 -2.13 -13.13 -5.54
CA LEU A 51 -2.08 -13.15 -7.00
C LEU A 51 -0.72 -12.63 -7.47
N HIS A 52 -0.27 -13.11 -8.62
CA HIS A 52 0.81 -12.49 -9.39
C HIS A 52 0.21 -11.74 -10.57
N PHE A 53 0.40 -10.42 -10.60
CA PHE A 53 0.05 -9.61 -11.76
C PHE A 53 1.15 -9.72 -12.80
N VAL A 54 0.79 -10.12 -14.02
CA VAL A 54 1.74 -10.40 -15.10
C VAL A 54 1.33 -9.69 -16.39
N ALA A 55 2.28 -9.52 -17.32
CA ALA A 55 1.94 -9.08 -18.67
C ALA A 55 1.01 -10.11 -19.35
N PRO A 56 0.08 -9.70 -20.24
CA PRO A 56 -0.82 -10.63 -20.92
C PRO A 56 -0.09 -11.79 -21.61
N SER A 57 1.05 -11.51 -22.26
CA SER A 57 1.86 -12.52 -22.97
C SER A 57 2.44 -13.61 -22.06
N ALA A 58 2.54 -13.37 -20.75
CA ALA A 58 3.08 -14.33 -19.79
C ALA A 58 2.07 -15.45 -19.45
N LEU A 59 0.78 -15.26 -19.71
CA LEU A 59 -0.22 -16.30 -19.52
C LEU A 59 -0.07 -17.40 -20.58
N ASP A 60 0.27 -17.02 -21.81
CA ASP A 60 0.39 -17.94 -22.95
C ASP A 60 1.79 -18.55 -23.08
N SER A 61 2.78 -18.04 -22.34
CA SER A 61 4.19 -18.46 -22.48
C SER A 61 4.55 -19.73 -21.70
N GLY A 62 3.59 -20.41 -21.05
CA GLY A 62 3.87 -21.56 -20.17
C GLY A 62 4.70 -21.21 -18.94
N LEU A 63 4.68 -19.93 -18.52
CA LEU A 63 5.49 -19.42 -17.41
C LEU A 63 5.22 -20.16 -16.11
N ARG A 64 3.95 -20.49 -15.87
CA ARG A 64 3.50 -21.15 -14.66
C ARG A 64 4.11 -22.54 -14.53
N GLU A 65 4.09 -23.30 -15.61
CA GLU A 65 4.59 -24.67 -15.69
C GLU A 65 6.12 -24.68 -15.62
N THR A 66 6.77 -23.77 -16.36
CA THR A 66 8.23 -23.65 -16.43
C THR A 66 8.85 -23.40 -15.06
N PHE A 67 8.19 -22.59 -14.22
CA PHE A 67 8.70 -22.20 -12.90
C PHE A 67 7.95 -22.85 -11.72
N GLY A 68 7.03 -23.79 -11.97
CA GLY A 68 6.26 -24.45 -10.91
C GLY A 68 5.44 -23.48 -10.06
N ILE A 69 4.91 -22.41 -10.66
CA ILE A 69 4.20 -21.35 -9.94
C ILE A 69 2.83 -21.88 -9.47
N THR A 70 2.65 -21.92 -8.16
CA THR A 70 1.39 -22.36 -7.52
C THR A 70 0.39 -21.21 -7.33
N ARG A 71 0.88 -19.96 -7.26
CA ARG A 71 0.06 -18.75 -7.18
C ARG A 71 -0.68 -18.49 -8.50
N PRO A 72 -1.96 -18.06 -8.47
CA PRO A 72 -2.67 -17.65 -9.68
C PRO A 72 -1.98 -16.45 -10.35
N LEU A 73 -1.84 -16.53 -11.68
CA LEU A 73 -1.38 -15.44 -12.53
C LEU A 73 -2.59 -14.66 -13.05
N VAL A 74 -2.54 -13.32 -12.99
CA VAL A 74 -3.59 -12.43 -13.49
C VAL A 74 -2.97 -11.42 -14.42
N ALA A 75 -3.46 -11.36 -15.67
CA ALA A 75 -2.96 -10.38 -16.62
C ALA A 75 -3.37 -8.96 -16.23
N VAL A 76 -2.39 -8.04 -16.23
CA VAL A 76 -2.68 -6.61 -16.19
C VAL A 76 -3.29 -6.17 -17.53
N SER A 77 -4.22 -5.24 -17.50
CA SER A 77 -4.90 -4.75 -18.70
C SER A 77 -5.11 -3.24 -18.64
N ASN A 78 -5.46 -2.66 -19.79
CA ASN A 78 -5.91 -1.27 -19.89
C ASN A 78 -4.93 -0.22 -19.35
N MET A 79 -3.63 -0.45 -19.50
CA MET A 79 -2.60 0.47 -19.00
C MET A 79 -2.40 1.71 -19.90
N ARG A 80 -2.75 1.61 -21.20
CA ARG A 80 -2.48 2.66 -22.19
C ARG A 80 -3.63 3.64 -22.42
N ALA A 81 -4.85 3.29 -22.00
CA ALA A 81 -6.01 4.18 -22.19
C ALA A 81 -6.35 4.98 -20.92
N ARG A 82 -5.58 4.83 -19.83
CA ARG A 82 -5.77 5.60 -18.60
C ARG A 82 -5.07 6.95 -18.70
N THR A 83 -5.72 7.97 -18.18
CA THR A 83 -5.31 9.36 -18.20
C THR A 83 -5.33 9.92 -16.76
N LYS A 84 -4.91 11.18 -16.60
CA LYS A 84 -4.99 11.88 -15.30
C LYS A 84 -6.43 11.95 -14.78
N ALA A 85 -7.42 12.01 -15.68
CA ALA A 85 -8.85 12.04 -15.35
C ALA A 85 -9.36 10.76 -14.67
N ASP A 86 -8.66 9.62 -14.82
CA ASP A 86 -9.04 8.36 -14.18
C ASP A 86 -8.62 8.27 -12.69
N MET A 87 -7.87 9.25 -12.19
CA MET A 87 -7.38 9.26 -10.82
C MET A 87 -8.44 9.77 -9.83
N VAL A 88 -9.10 8.84 -9.14
CA VAL A 88 -10.11 9.13 -8.12
C VAL A 88 -9.55 10.08 -7.04
N LEU A 89 -10.23 11.22 -6.84
CA LEU A 89 -9.88 12.29 -5.90
C LEU A 89 -8.55 13.01 -6.20
N ASN A 90 -7.92 12.79 -7.37
CA ASN A 90 -6.64 13.39 -7.70
C ASN A 90 -6.44 13.51 -9.23
N ASP A 91 -7.38 14.13 -9.93
CA ASP A 91 -7.42 14.26 -11.40
C ASP A 91 -7.00 15.63 -11.93
N ALA A 92 -6.59 16.56 -11.06
CA ALA A 92 -6.19 17.92 -11.47
C ALA A 92 -5.02 17.95 -12.47
N THR A 93 -5.13 18.80 -13.49
CA THR A 93 -4.09 19.08 -14.50
C THR A 93 -3.78 20.58 -14.57
N PRO A 94 -3.13 21.16 -13.54
CA PRO A 94 -2.81 22.59 -13.53
C PRO A 94 -1.61 22.91 -14.44
N ASP A 95 -1.42 24.20 -14.73
CA ASP A 95 -0.20 24.69 -15.38
C ASP A 95 0.92 24.79 -14.35
N VAL A 96 1.90 23.90 -14.42
CA VAL A 96 3.04 23.85 -13.50
C VAL A 96 4.28 24.40 -14.19
N ARG A 97 4.83 25.50 -13.66
CA ARG A 97 6.06 26.11 -14.14
C ARG A 97 7.14 26.05 -13.07
N VAL A 98 8.37 25.75 -13.50
CA VAL A 98 9.54 25.71 -12.62
C VAL A 98 10.58 26.67 -13.18
N GLU A 99 10.97 27.66 -12.39
CA GLU A 99 12.03 28.60 -12.75
C GLU A 99 13.39 27.89 -12.70
N PRO A 100 14.21 27.93 -13.77
CA PRO A 100 15.42 27.13 -13.88
C PRO A 100 16.53 27.54 -12.90
N ASP A 101 16.58 28.84 -12.55
CA ASP A 101 17.67 29.38 -11.72
C ASP A 101 17.34 29.33 -10.22
N SER A 102 16.09 29.60 -9.85
CA SER A 102 15.65 29.68 -8.45
C SER A 102 14.94 28.42 -7.94
N PHE A 103 14.53 27.53 -8.85
CA PHE A 103 13.66 26.38 -8.58
C PHE A 103 12.30 26.76 -7.96
N ALA A 104 11.88 28.03 -8.11
CA ALA A 104 10.54 28.45 -7.72
C ALA A 104 9.49 27.69 -8.54
N VAL A 105 8.50 27.12 -7.87
CA VAL A 105 7.42 26.36 -8.51
C VAL A 105 6.16 27.21 -8.49
N HIS A 106 5.59 27.44 -9.67
CA HIS A 106 4.30 28.11 -9.84
C HIS A 106 3.25 27.12 -10.31
N VAL A 107 2.07 27.15 -9.71
CA VAL A 107 0.90 26.37 -10.12
C VAL A 107 -0.23 27.34 -10.44
N ASP A 108 -0.70 27.33 -11.69
CA ASP A 108 -1.71 28.27 -12.20
C ASP A 108 -1.33 29.74 -11.95
N GLY A 109 -0.02 30.04 -11.99
CA GLY A 109 0.55 31.38 -11.76
C GLY A 109 0.88 31.69 -10.30
N GLU A 110 0.39 30.91 -9.35
CA GLU A 110 0.64 31.12 -7.92
C GLU A 110 1.95 30.45 -7.47
N LEU A 111 2.80 31.18 -6.76
CA LEU A 111 4.03 30.65 -6.17
C LEU A 111 3.69 29.67 -5.05
N ILE A 112 4.20 28.45 -5.14
CA ILE A 112 4.09 27.44 -4.08
C ILE A 112 5.25 27.59 -3.12
N GLU A 113 4.96 28.15 -1.94
CA GLU A 113 5.94 28.28 -0.87
C GLU A 113 5.98 27.03 0.02
N PRO A 114 7.14 26.38 0.19
CA PRO A 114 7.26 25.24 1.09
C PRO A 114 7.06 25.70 2.53
N GLN A 115 6.20 25.00 3.27
CA GLN A 115 5.99 25.21 4.69
C GLN A 115 6.53 24.01 5.48
N PRO A 116 7.86 23.94 5.70
CA PRO A 116 8.43 22.86 6.48
C PRO A 116 7.92 22.93 7.92
N VAL A 117 7.46 21.80 8.44
CA VAL A 117 6.99 21.65 9.82
C VAL A 117 8.03 20.92 10.67
N THR A 118 8.12 21.29 11.94
CA THR A 118 9.09 20.71 12.89
C THR A 118 8.60 19.42 13.55
N GLU A 119 7.30 19.15 13.51
CA GLU A 119 6.67 17.97 14.12
C GLU A 119 5.55 17.43 13.21
N LEU A 120 5.38 16.11 13.18
CA LEU A 120 4.35 15.43 12.39
C LEU A 120 3.51 14.50 13.27
N PRO A 121 2.18 14.41 13.03
CA PRO A 121 1.38 13.34 13.60
C PRO A 121 1.84 11.99 13.02
N MET A 122 1.46 10.90 13.69
CA MET A 122 1.81 9.53 13.26
C MET A 122 3.32 9.24 13.23
N ALA A 123 4.15 10.03 13.93
CA ALA A 123 5.58 9.81 14.07
C ALA A 123 5.94 9.29 15.48
N GLN A 124 6.68 10.07 16.26
CA GLN A 124 7.30 9.68 17.55
C GLN A 124 6.35 9.00 18.55
N ARG A 125 5.05 9.30 18.51
CA ARG A 125 4.06 8.66 19.40
C ARG A 125 3.83 7.17 19.11
N TYR A 126 4.11 6.69 17.90
CA TYR A 126 3.73 5.34 17.44
C TYR A 126 4.90 4.41 17.21
N PHE A 127 6.11 4.95 17.08
CA PHE A 127 7.32 4.19 16.78
C PHE A 127 8.29 4.27 17.95
N LEU A 128 8.86 3.13 18.31
CA LEU A 128 9.88 3.08 19.37
C LEU A 128 11.22 3.67 18.90
N PHE A 129 11.48 3.61 17.59
CA PHE A 129 12.65 4.12 16.89
C PHE A 129 12.24 4.65 15.53
#